data_AF-A0A1G1WF68-F1
#
_entry.id   AF-A0A1G1WF68-F1
#
_cell.length_a   1.000
_cell.length_b   1.000
_cell.length_c   1.000
_cell.angle_alpha   90.00
_cell.angle_beta   90.00
_cell.angle_gamma   90.00
#
_symmetry.space_group_name_H-M   'P 1'
#
loop_
_entity.id
_entity.type
_entity.pdbx_description
1 polymer ?
#
loop_
_entity_poly.entity_id
_entity_poly.type
_entity_poly.pdbx_seq_one_letter_code
_entity_poly.pdbx_strand_id
1 'polypeptide(L)'
;MAEIISFISNSLTTTLLVGYLFALWAALLVWTWLDINARSDNNLFKLGAIIIVGTGAILGFAIYLLLRPGHTKDEIQARQIEEGLITSQSQLQACPNCYYSIRRDFTYCPSCSEKLTAECSACSKKINMLWGTCPYCGKKQKVIEKEASIVEAAGVDLKRAVLSLFGKMSKAVKSLNDRFKPKKRASFASETKSKRSTRSSKRKKS
;
A
#
# COMPACT_ATOMS: atom_id res chain seq x y z
N MET A 1 51.94 16.41 -23.36
CA MET A 1 51.23 15.73 -24.47
C MET A 1 51.88 14.38 -24.79
N ALA A 2 53.18 14.32 -25.13
CA ALA A 2 53.86 13.05 -25.47
C ALA A 2 53.87 12.00 -24.34
N GLU A 3 54.13 12.42 -23.09
CA GLU A 3 54.10 11.53 -21.90
C GLU A 3 52.73 10.87 -21.66
N ILE A 4 51.64 11.54 -22.04
CA ILE A 4 50.28 11.01 -21.89
C ILE A 4 50.02 9.94 -22.96
N ILE A 5 50.48 10.19 -24.19
CA ILE A 5 50.32 9.26 -25.31
C ILE A 5 51.14 7.99 -25.06
N SER A 6 52.38 8.12 -24.59
CA SER A 6 53.22 6.96 -24.26
C SER A 6 52.60 6.13 -23.13
N PHE A 7 52.07 6.78 -22.09
CA PHE A 7 51.35 6.12 -21.01
C PHE A 7 50.13 5.35 -21.51
N ILE A 8 49.28 5.96 -22.35
CA ILE A 8 48.10 5.30 -22.92
C ILE A 8 48.48 4.15 -23.87
N SER A 9 49.60 4.26 -24.58
CA SER A 9 50.05 3.22 -25.52
C SER A 9 50.68 1.99 -24.86
N ASN A 10 50.92 2.03 -23.55
CA ASN A 10 51.43 0.87 -22.81
C ASN A 10 50.39 -0.27 -22.83
N SER A 11 50.80 -1.44 -23.32
CA SER A 11 49.92 -2.62 -23.50
C SER A 11 49.19 -3.05 -22.23
N LEU A 12 49.82 -2.86 -21.06
CA LEU A 12 49.19 -3.15 -19.78
C LEU A 12 48.04 -2.17 -19.49
N THR A 13 48.28 -0.87 -19.71
CA THR A 13 47.26 0.17 -19.46
C THR A 13 46.10 0.07 -20.43
N THR A 14 46.34 -0.21 -21.72
CA THR A 14 45.28 -0.41 -22.71
C THR A 14 44.39 -1.59 -22.36
N THR A 15 44.99 -2.71 -21.93
CA THR A 15 44.25 -3.92 -21.58
C THR A 15 43.35 -3.68 -20.37
N LEU A 16 43.88 -3.02 -19.33
CA LEU A 16 43.10 -2.67 -18.14
C LEU A 16 41.96 -1.69 -18.46
N LEU A 17 42.23 -0.69 -19.31
CA LEU A 17 41.25 0.33 -19.68
C LEU A 17 40.11 -0.28 -20.52
N VAL A 18 40.44 -1.12 -21.52
CA VAL A 18 39.44 -1.83 -22.33
C VAL A 18 38.63 -2.80 -21.47
N GLY A 19 39.29 -3.56 -20.59
CA GLY A 19 38.61 -4.47 -19.66
C GLY A 19 37.63 -3.75 -18.73
N TYR A 20 38.04 -2.60 -18.18
CA TYR A 20 37.18 -1.77 -17.34
C TYR A 20 35.97 -1.21 -18.09
N LEU A 21 36.18 -0.66 -19.30
CA LEU A 21 35.10 -0.17 -20.14
C LEU A 21 34.11 -1.29 -20.52
N PHE A 22 34.62 -2.48 -20.83
CA PHE A 22 33.80 -3.63 -21.13
C PHE A 22 32.99 -4.10 -19.91
N ALA A 23 33.61 -4.12 -18.72
CA ALA A 23 32.92 -4.47 -17.48
C ALA A 23 31.79 -3.47 -17.17
N LEU A 24 32.01 -2.16 -17.37
CA LEU A 24 30.96 -1.15 -17.23
C LEU A 24 29.83 -1.33 -18.25
N TRP A 25 30.16 -1.59 -19.52
CA TRP A 25 29.18 -1.87 -20.56
C TRP A 25 28.35 -3.13 -20.24
N ALA A 26 29.00 -4.21 -19.80
CA ALA A 26 28.33 -5.43 -19.38
C ALA A 26 27.46 -5.20 -18.13
N ALA A 27 27.91 -4.40 -17.16
CA ALA A 27 27.11 -4.04 -16.00
C ALA A 27 25.83 -3.29 -16.39
N LEU A 28 25.92 -2.36 -17.36
CA LEU A 28 24.73 -1.69 -17.92
C LEU A 28 23.78 -2.68 -18.60
N LEU A 29 24.29 -3.63 -19.38
CA LEU A 29 23.47 -4.66 -20.01
C LEU A 29 22.75 -5.54 -18.98
N VAL A 30 23.49 -6.04 -17.98
CA VAL A 30 22.92 -6.88 -16.90
C VAL A 30 21.88 -6.10 -16.10
N TRP A 31 22.18 -4.85 -15.76
CA TRP A 31 21.23 -3.99 -15.06
C TRP A 31 19.96 -3.78 -15.88
N THR A 32 20.08 -3.48 -17.18
CA THR A 32 18.95 -3.29 -18.09
C THR A 32 18.10 -4.55 -18.20
N TRP A 33 18.73 -5.73 -18.28
CA TRP A 33 18.03 -7.01 -18.29
C TRP A 33 17.21 -7.20 -17.01
N LEU A 34 17.82 -7.01 -15.83
CA LEU A 34 17.12 -7.16 -14.56
C LEU A 34 15.97 -6.13 -14.44
N ASP A 35 16.21 -4.89 -14.89
CA ASP A 35 15.23 -3.80 -14.85
C ASP A 35 14.00 -4.06 -15.73
N ILE A 36 14.21 -4.55 -16.96
CA ILE A 36 13.12 -4.83 -17.90
C ILE A 36 12.35 -6.11 -17.53
N ASN A 37 13.03 -7.12 -16.96
CA ASN A 37 12.37 -8.33 -16.47
C ASN A 37 11.43 -8.07 -15.30
N ALA A 38 11.82 -7.15 -14.41
CA ALA A 38 10.94 -6.72 -13.32
C ALA A 38 9.70 -5.96 -13.83
N ARG A 39 9.78 -5.29 -14.99
CA ARG A 39 8.72 -4.40 -15.49
C ARG A 39 7.83 -4.98 -16.57
N SER A 40 8.31 -5.89 -17.41
CA SER A 40 7.57 -6.37 -18.59
C SER A 40 7.68 -7.88 -18.76
N ASP A 41 6.60 -8.54 -19.19
CA ASP A 41 6.61 -9.95 -19.65
C ASP A 41 6.71 -10.05 -21.17
N ASN A 42 6.54 -8.94 -21.89
CA ASN A 42 6.59 -8.93 -23.34
C ASN A 42 8.02 -9.09 -23.84
N ASN A 43 8.33 -10.25 -24.42
CA ASN A 43 9.67 -10.59 -24.92
C ASN A 43 10.21 -9.59 -25.97
N LEU A 44 9.33 -9.00 -26.78
CA LEU A 44 9.72 -7.99 -27.78
C LEU A 44 10.38 -6.76 -27.16
N PHE A 45 9.81 -6.25 -26.06
CA PHE A 45 10.37 -5.09 -25.34
C PHE A 45 11.69 -5.44 -24.64
N LYS A 46 11.82 -6.66 -24.11
CA LYS A 46 13.08 -7.15 -23.51
C LYS A 46 14.20 -7.17 -24.56
N LEU A 47 13.91 -7.73 -25.73
CA LEU A 47 14.88 -7.81 -26.82
C LEU A 47 15.25 -6.41 -27.35
N GLY A 48 14.27 -5.54 -27.56
CA GLY A 48 14.50 -4.16 -28.00
C GLY A 48 15.37 -3.37 -27.02
N ALA A 49 15.12 -3.48 -25.71
CA ALA A 49 15.93 -2.82 -24.69
C ALA A 49 17.40 -3.29 -24.68
N ILE A 50 17.63 -4.60 -24.77
CA ILE A 50 18.98 -5.18 -24.81
C ILE A 50 19.72 -4.74 -26.08
N ILE A 51 19.03 -4.73 -27.24
CA ILE A 51 19.63 -4.29 -28.52
C ILE A 51 20.04 -2.81 -28.42
N ILE A 52 19.14 -1.92 -27.99
CA ILE A 52 19.40 -0.48 -27.92
C ILE A 52 20.59 -0.17 -26.99
N VAL A 53 20.63 -0.76 -25.79
CA VAL A 53 21.74 -0.57 -24.84
C VAL A 53 23.02 -1.23 -25.34
N GLY A 54 22.92 -2.41 -25.96
CA GLY A 54 24.04 -3.13 -26.53
C GLY A 54 24.74 -2.34 -27.64
N THR A 55 23.97 -1.78 -28.58
CA THR A 55 24.51 -1.02 -29.72
C THR A 55 24.87 0.41 -29.34
N GLY A 56 24.11 1.04 -28.43
CA GLY A 56 24.26 2.46 -28.09
C GLY A 56 25.09 2.75 -26.84
N ALA A 57 25.50 1.72 -26.09
CA ALA A 57 26.18 1.83 -24.80
C ALA A 57 25.54 2.92 -23.91
N ILE A 58 26.25 4.02 -23.65
CA ILE A 58 25.79 5.13 -22.81
C ILE A 58 24.61 5.89 -23.45
N LEU A 59 24.66 6.15 -24.75
CA LEU A 59 23.56 6.82 -25.46
C LEU A 59 22.33 5.92 -25.55
N GLY A 60 22.54 4.63 -25.82
CA GLY A 60 21.49 3.61 -25.80
C GLY A 60 20.82 3.50 -24.44
N PHE A 61 21.61 3.55 -23.36
CA PHE A 61 21.12 3.57 -22.00
C PHE A 61 20.29 4.83 -21.69
N ALA A 62 20.73 6.00 -22.14
CA ALA A 62 19.96 7.24 -21.97
C ALA A 62 18.59 7.18 -22.69
N ILE A 63 18.58 6.66 -23.93
CA ILE A 63 17.33 6.44 -24.69
C ILE A 63 16.45 5.41 -23.98
N TYR A 64 17.03 4.32 -23.47
CA TYR A 64 16.32 3.30 -22.70
C TYR A 64 15.63 3.90 -21.47
N LEU A 65 16.31 4.77 -20.72
CA LEU A 65 15.70 5.46 -19.57
C LEU A 65 14.50 6.34 -19.97
N LEU A 66 14.51 6.89 -21.18
CA LEU A 66 13.39 7.67 -21.72
C LEU A 66 12.22 6.78 -22.15
N LEU A 67 12.51 5.62 -22.73
CA LEU A 67 11.52 4.64 -23.18
C LEU A 67 11.01 3.75 -22.04
N ARG A 68 11.60 3.86 -20.85
CA ARG A 68 11.33 3.02 -19.69
C ARG A 68 9.85 3.14 -19.27
N PRO A 69 9.06 2.05 -19.35
CA PRO A 69 7.64 2.09 -19.00
C PRO A 69 7.44 2.40 -17.51
N GLY A 70 6.49 3.31 -17.24
CA GLY A 70 6.27 3.89 -15.90
C GLY A 70 5.39 3.08 -14.94
N HIS A 71 4.69 2.05 -15.42
CA HIS A 71 3.88 1.18 -14.57
C HIS A 71 4.58 -0.13 -14.28
N THR A 72 4.77 -0.43 -13.00
CA THR A 72 5.33 -1.70 -12.54
C THR A 72 4.24 -2.79 -12.51
N LYS A 73 4.60 -4.05 -12.76
CA LYS A 73 3.64 -5.18 -12.68
C LYS A 73 2.96 -5.26 -11.32
N ASP A 74 3.71 -4.91 -10.28
CA ASP A 74 3.25 -4.92 -8.90
C ASP A 74 2.14 -3.88 -8.68
N GLU A 75 2.24 -2.69 -9.29
CA GLU A 75 1.18 -1.69 -9.24
C GLU A 75 -0.11 -2.16 -9.94
N ILE A 76 0.03 -2.83 -11.09
CA ILE A 76 -1.12 -3.38 -11.81
C ILE A 76 -1.78 -4.48 -10.96
N GLN A 77 -0.98 -5.38 -10.39
CA GLN A 77 -1.50 -6.46 -9.57
C GLN A 77 -2.14 -5.95 -8.27
N ALA A 78 -1.55 -4.94 -7.63
CA ALA A 78 -2.14 -4.29 -6.45
C ALA A 78 -3.51 -3.68 -6.77
N ARG A 79 -3.64 -3.00 -7.91
CA ARG A 79 -4.92 -2.48 -8.37
C ARG A 79 -5.94 -3.59 -8.67
N GLN A 80 -5.54 -4.70 -9.28
CA GLN A 80 -6.43 -5.84 -9.52
C GLN A 80 -6.93 -6.49 -8.22
N ILE A 81 -6.08 -6.58 -7.18
CA ILE A 81 -6.47 -7.08 -5.85
C ILE A 81 -7.47 -6.13 -5.19
N GLU A 82 -7.23 -4.82 -5.28
CA GLU A 82 -8.13 -3.79 -4.76
C GLU A 82 -9.51 -3.85 -5.44
N GLU A 83 -9.54 -3.94 -6.78
CA GLU A 83 -10.76 -4.06 -7.57
C GLU A 83 -11.54 -5.37 -7.26
N GLY A 84 -10.82 -6.47 -7.04
CA GLY A 84 -11.40 -7.75 -6.65
C GLY A 84 -12.08 -7.70 -5.27
N LEU A 85 -11.46 -7.02 -4.31
CA LEU A 85 -12.01 -6.86 -2.97
C LEU A 85 -13.32 -6.05 -2.99
N ILE A 86 -13.33 -4.91 -3.71
CA ILE A 86 -14.51 -4.04 -3.83
C ILE A 86 -15.67 -4.76 -4.53
N THR A 87 -15.38 -5.49 -5.61
CA THR A 87 -16.41 -6.23 -6.35
C THR A 87 -17.08 -7.30 -5.50
N SER A 88 -16.28 -8.06 -4.74
CA SER A 88 -16.80 -9.13 -3.87
C SER A 88 -17.76 -8.62 -2.80
N GLN A 89 -17.49 -7.45 -2.21
CA GLN A 89 -18.34 -6.87 -1.17
C GLN A 89 -19.66 -6.32 -1.71
N SER A 90 -19.65 -5.75 -2.93
CA SER A 90 -20.85 -5.14 -3.52
C SER A 90 -21.98 -6.13 -3.81
N GLN A 91 -21.68 -7.42 -4.02
CA GLN A 91 -22.65 -8.43 -4.46
C GLN A 91 -23.49 -9.04 -3.34
N LEU A 92 -23.20 -8.72 -2.07
CA LEU A 92 -23.94 -9.27 -0.93
C LEU A 92 -25.11 -8.35 -0.58
N GLN A 93 -26.32 -8.91 -0.54
CA GLN A 93 -27.50 -8.31 0.05
C GLN A 93 -27.83 -9.06 1.35
N ALA A 94 -28.23 -8.34 2.39
CA ALA A 94 -28.68 -8.97 3.62
C ALA A 94 -30.13 -9.48 3.44
N CYS A 95 -30.44 -10.65 4.01
CA CYS A 95 -31.82 -11.11 4.10
C CYS A 95 -32.63 -10.19 5.04
N PRO A 96 -33.83 -9.74 4.66
CA PRO A 96 -34.66 -8.90 5.53
C PRO A 96 -35.20 -9.65 6.76
N ASN A 97 -35.19 -10.98 6.75
CA ASN A 97 -35.73 -11.80 7.85
C ASN A 97 -34.64 -12.19 8.88
N CYS A 98 -33.50 -12.69 8.40
CA CYS A 98 -32.43 -13.18 9.28
C CYS A 98 -31.10 -12.41 9.20
N TYR A 99 -31.02 -11.34 8.39
CA TYR A 99 -29.82 -10.52 8.17
C TYR A 99 -28.58 -11.29 7.67
N TYR A 100 -28.76 -12.54 7.26
CA TYR A 100 -27.70 -13.35 6.66
C TYR A 100 -27.29 -12.75 5.30
N SER A 101 -25.99 -12.71 5.03
CA SER A 101 -25.45 -12.12 3.81
C SER A 101 -25.53 -13.12 2.65
N ILE A 102 -26.22 -12.72 1.57
CA ILE A 102 -26.63 -13.61 0.48
C ILE A 102 -26.33 -12.93 -0.86
N ARG A 103 -25.95 -13.71 -1.87
CA ARG A 103 -25.77 -13.19 -3.24
C ARG A 103 -27.12 -12.83 -3.86
N ARG A 104 -27.15 -11.82 -4.72
CA ARG A 104 -28.40 -11.31 -5.33
C ARG A 104 -29.13 -12.32 -6.22
N ASP A 105 -28.47 -13.42 -6.56
CA ASP A 105 -28.93 -14.43 -7.52
C ASP A 105 -29.81 -15.52 -6.86
N PHE A 106 -29.87 -15.56 -5.53
CA PHE A 106 -30.65 -16.56 -4.79
C PHE A 106 -32.14 -16.20 -4.71
N THR A 107 -33.01 -17.14 -5.11
CA THR A 107 -34.47 -17.02 -5.02
C THR A 107 -34.99 -17.18 -3.58
N TYR A 108 -34.28 -17.98 -2.77
CA TYR A 108 -34.62 -18.32 -1.39
C TYR A 108 -33.41 -18.17 -0.47
N CYS A 109 -33.63 -17.74 0.77
CA CYS A 109 -32.57 -17.65 1.77
C CYS A 109 -32.13 -19.05 2.24
N PRO A 110 -30.83 -19.39 2.25
CA PRO A 110 -30.36 -20.69 2.74
C PRO A 110 -30.46 -20.87 4.27
N SER A 111 -30.58 -19.78 5.03
CA SER A 111 -30.64 -19.82 6.50
C SER A 111 -32.08 -19.86 7.04
N CYS A 112 -32.99 -19.07 6.48
CA CYS A 112 -34.38 -18.97 6.95
C CYS A 112 -35.43 -19.46 5.94
N SER A 113 -35.02 -19.86 4.73
CA SER A 113 -35.92 -20.28 3.63
C SER A 113 -36.92 -19.22 3.15
N GLU A 114 -36.73 -17.94 3.54
CA GLU A 114 -37.56 -16.82 3.08
C GLU A 114 -37.38 -16.56 1.58
N LYS A 115 -38.47 -16.20 0.88
CA LYS A 115 -38.43 -15.89 -0.54
C LYS A 115 -37.91 -14.47 -0.76
N LEU A 116 -36.80 -14.33 -1.49
CA LEU A 116 -36.11 -13.04 -1.68
C LEU A 116 -36.56 -12.29 -2.94
N THR A 117 -37.14 -13.00 -3.91
CA THR A 117 -37.62 -12.45 -5.18
C THR A 117 -39.15 -12.38 -5.22
N ALA A 118 -39.69 -11.22 -5.55
CA ALA A 118 -41.10 -10.99 -5.79
C ALA A 118 -41.38 -10.86 -7.30
N GLU A 119 -42.62 -11.12 -7.71
CA GLU A 119 -43.07 -10.86 -9.08
C GLU A 119 -43.73 -9.49 -9.16
N CYS A 120 -43.38 -8.71 -10.17
CA CYS A 120 -43.99 -7.41 -10.41
C CYS A 120 -45.47 -7.56 -10.80
N SER A 121 -46.37 -6.89 -10.07
CA SER A 121 -47.82 -6.90 -10.35
C SER A 121 -48.23 -6.33 -11.71
N ALA A 122 -47.34 -5.62 -12.41
CA ALA A 122 -47.65 -4.95 -13.67
C ALA A 122 -47.02 -5.60 -14.91
N CYS A 123 -45.87 -6.26 -14.77
CA CYS A 123 -45.14 -6.85 -15.89
C CYS A 123 -44.71 -8.31 -15.67
N SER A 124 -45.09 -8.89 -14.52
CA SER A 124 -44.84 -10.29 -14.14
C SER A 124 -43.36 -10.71 -14.17
N LYS A 125 -42.41 -9.77 -14.23
CA LYS A 125 -40.98 -10.05 -14.12
C LYS A 125 -40.56 -10.22 -12.66
N LYS A 126 -39.60 -11.12 -12.43
CA LYS A 126 -38.96 -11.34 -11.14
C LYS A 126 -38.10 -10.12 -10.78
N ILE A 127 -38.32 -9.58 -9.60
CA ILE A 127 -37.62 -8.42 -9.04
C ILE A 127 -37.25 -8.70 -7.58
N ASN A 128 -36.27 -7.97 -7.06
CA ASN A 128 -35.92 -8.06 -5.64
C ASN A 128 -37.07 -7.47 -4.79
N MET A 129 -37.44 -8.17 -3.72
CA MET A 129 -38.52 -7.74 -2.82
C MET A 129 -38.25 -6.41 -2.11
N LEU A 130 -36.97 -6.05 -1.93
CA LEU A 130 -36.51 -4.81 -1.29
C LEU A 130 -36.62 -3.58 -2.19
N TRP A 131 -36.84 -3.76 -3.50
CA TRP A 131 -36.90 -2.66 -4.44
C TRP A 131 -38.31 -2.07 -4.51
N GLY A 132 -38.46 -0.81 -4.11
CA GLY A 132 -39.75 -0.12 -4.14
C GLY A 132 -40.25 0.30 -5.52
N THR A 133 -39.44 0.12 -6.56
CA THR A 133 -39.82 0.42 -7.94
C THR A 133 -39.26 -0.65 -8.86
N CYS A 134 -40.09 -1.14 -9.79
CA CYS A 134 -39.66 -2.13 -10.77
C CYS A 134 -38.73 -1.48 -11.83
N PRO A 135 -37.50 -1.99 -12.03
CA PRO A 135 -36.57 -1.44 -13.04
C PRO A 135 -37.01 -1.70 -14.49
N TYR A 136 -37.94 -2.64 -14.71
CA TYR A 136 -38.41 -2.98 -16.05
C TYR A 136 -39.60 -2.15 -16.51
N CYS A 137 -40.48 -1.75 -15.58
CA CYS A 137 -41.75 -1.09 -15.94
C CYS A 137 -42.01 0.21 -15.16
N GLY A 138 -41.13 0.61 -14.24
CA GLY A 138 -41.21 1.86 -13.48
C GLY A 138 -42.35 1.94 -12.45
N LYS A 139 -43.19 0.91 -12.30
CA LYS A 139 -44.28 0.93 -11.31
C LYS A 139 -43.75 0.69 -9.91
N LYS A 140 -44.25 1.49 -8.95
CA LYS A 140 -44.00 1.29 -7.52
C LYS A 140 -44.57 -0.04 -7.05
N GLN A 141 -43.81 -0.74 -6.23
CA GLN A 141 -44.21 -2.01 -5.62
C GLN A 141 -44.45 -1.82 -4.13
N LYS A 142 -45.26 -2.72 -3.54
CA LYS A 142 -45.42 -2.76 -2.09
C LYS A 142 -44.12 -3.29 -1.48
N VAL A 143 -43.21 -2.40 -1.10
CA VAL A 143 -42.06 -2.77 -0.27
C VAL A 143 -42.61 -3.24 1.06
N ILE A 144 -42.16 -4.40 1.53
CA ILE A 144 -42.37 -4.76 2.93
C ILE A 144 -41.45 -3.85 3.72
N GLU A 145 -41.99 -2.73 4.16
CA GLU A 145 -41.34 -1.71 4.99
C GLU A 145 -41.16 -2.26 6.41
N LYS A 146 -40.34 -3.30 6.56
CA LYS A 146 -39.90 -3.81 7.88
C LYS A 146 -38.49 -3.34 8.24
N GLU A 147 -37.76 -2.71 7.32
CA GLU A 147 -36.34 -2.37 7.51
C GLU A 147 -36.07 -0.96 8.07
N ALA A 148 -37.06 -0.06 8.14
CA ALA A 148 -36.82 1.29 8.62
C ALA A 148 -36.52 1.36 10.14
N SER A 149 -36.93 0.37 10.94
CA SER A 149 -36.77 0.41 12.40
C SER A 149 -35.50 -0.25 12.95
N ILE A 150 -34.75 -1.01 12.15
CA ILE A 150 -33.59 -1.80 12.65
C ILE A 150 -32.25 -1.13 12.33
N VAL A 151 -32.15 -0.36 11.23
CA VAL A 151 -30.92 0.40 10.90
C VAL A 151 -30.66 1.51 11.93
N GLU A 152 -31.71 2.05 12.55
CA GLU A 152 -31.59 3.07 13.60
C GLU A 152 -31.14 2.47 14.95
N ALA A 153 -31.47 1.20 15.24
CA ALA A 153 -31.01 0.49 16.44
C ALA A 153 -29.50 0.16 16.38
N ALA A 154 -28.98 -0.24 15.22
CA ALA A 154 -27.55 -0.56 15.05
C ALA A 154 -26.64 0.70 15.05
N GLY A 155 -27.16 1.85 14.59
CA GLY A 155 -26.41 3.12 14.57
C GLY A 155 -26.21 3.76 15.95
N VAL A 156 -27.15 3.57 16.88
CA VAL A 156 -27.07 4.13 18.25
C VAL A 156 -26.07 3.37 19.11
N ASP A 157 -25.93 2.05 18.91
CA ASP A 157 -24.99 1.22 19.67
C ASP A 157 -23.53 1.47 19.29
N LEU A 158 -23.22 1.66 18.00
CA LEU A 158 -21.86 2.00 17.57
C LEU A 158 -21.42 3.38 18.06
N LYS A 159 -22.31 4.40 18.01
CA LYS A 159 -22.00 5.72 18.58
C LYS A 159 -21.78 5.67 20.10
N ARG A 160 -22.60 4.93 20.86
CA ARG A 160 -22.40 4.73 22.31
C ARG A 160 -21.11 3.98 22.62
N ALA A 161 -20.82 2.91 21.88
CA ALA A 161 -19.60 2.14 22.06
C ALA A 161 -18.37 3.01 21.80
N VAL A 162 -18.33 3.76 20.69
CA VAL A 162 -17.24 4.68 20.35
C VAL A 162 -17.09 5.78 21.41
N LEU A 163 -18.18 6.45 21.83
CA LEU A 163 -18.14 7.45 22.91
C LEU A 163 -17.62 6.86 24.25
N SER A 164 -18.03 5.64 24.59
CA SER A 164 -17.59 4.96 25.81
C SER A 164 -16.11 4.55 25.76
N LEU A 165 -15.61 4.17 24.57
CA LEU A 165 -14.22 3.84 24.34
C LEU A 165 -13.35 5.11 24.35
N PHE A 166 -13.79 6.20 23.72
CA PHE A 166 -13.13 7.51 23.82
C PHE A 166 -13.07 8.02 25.27
N GLY A 167 -14.13 7.79 26.07
CA GLY A 167 -14.14 8.10 27.51
C GLY A 167 -13.16 7.25 28.34
N LYS A 168 -13.01 5.96 28.02
CA LYS A 168 -12.02 5.08 28.67
C LYS A 168 -10.58 5.44 28.26
N MET A 169 -10.37 5.75 26.98
CA MET A 169 -9.08 6.19 26.45
C MET A 169 -8.65 7.52 27.06
N SER A 170 -9.56 8.50 27.22
CA SER A 170 -9.23 9.78 27.84
C SER A 170 -8.89 9.65 29.33
N LYS A 171 -9.57 8.75 30.07
CA LYS A 171 -9.21 8.42 31.46
C LYS A 171 -7.86 7.71 31.56
N ALA A 172 -7.55 6.79 30.64
CA ALA A 172 -6.26 6.11 30.60
C ALA A 172 -5.12 7.09 30.29
N VAL A 173 -5.30 7.95 29.30
CA VAL A 173 -4.36 9.02 28.92
C VAL A 173 -4.16 10.02 30.07
N LYS A 174 -5.23 10.41 30.78
CA LYS A 174 -5.11 11.30 31.96
C LYS A 174 -4.35 10.64 33.11
N SER A 175 -4.59 9.34 33.37
CA SER A 175 -3.86 8.60 34.41
C SER A 175 -2.36 8.44 34.09
N LEU A 176 -2.01 8.33 32.81
CA LEU A 176 -0.62 8.31 32.35
C LEU A 176 0.03 9.69 32.44
N ASN A 177 -0.71 10.74 32.08
CA ASN A 177 -0.25 12.13 32.19
C ASN A 177 -0.02 12.55 33.64
N ASP A 178 -0.89 12.14 34.58
CA ASP A 178 -0.69 12.39 36.01
C ASP A 178 0.49 11.59 36.59
N ARG A 179 0.77 10.40 36.05
CA ARG A 179 1.94 9.58 36.43
C ARG A 179 3.27 10.16 35.91
N PHE A 180 3.23 10.89 34.80
CA PHE A 180 4.38 11.57 34.20
C PHE A 180 4.62 12.99 34.72
N LYS A 181 3.86 13.45 35.71
CA LYS A 181 4.05 14.79 36.29
C LYS A 181 5.43 14.86 36.95
N PRO A 182 6.38 15.66 36.43
CA PRO A 182 7.72 15.74 37.00
C PRO A 182 7.63 16.28 38.43
N LYS A 183 8.16 15.50 39.37
CA LYS A 183 8.36 15.89 40.77
C LYS A 183 9.21 17.17 40.74
N LYS A 184 8.61 18.33 41.06
CA LYS A 184 9.33 19.58 41.29
C LYS A 184 10.43 19.29 42.31
N ARG A 185 11.66 19.08 41.83
CA ARG A 185 12.83 18.98 42.70
C ARG A 185 13.03 20.37 43.27
N ALA A 186 12.84 20.45 44.59
CA ALA A 186 13.24 21.57 45.39
C ALA A 186 14.68 21.97 45.02
N SER A 187 14.83 23.27 44.84
CA SER A 187 16.06 24.04 44.83
C SER A 187 17.16 23.42 45.70
N PHE A 188 18.25 22.99 45.08
CA PHE A 188 19.56 22.99 45.71
C PHE A 188 20.33 24.17 45.14
N ALA A 189 20.36 25.22 45.94
CA ALA A 189 21.17 26.41 45.74
C ALA A 189 22.65 26.07 45.94
N SER A 190 23.48 26.80 45.18
CA SER A 190 24.83 27.25 45.49
C SER A 190 25.90 26.21 45.85
N GLU A 191 26.93 26.07 45.01
CA GLU A 191 28.20 26.79 45.24
C GLU A 191 29.18 26.63 44.08
N THR A 192 29.55 27.76 43.50
CA THR A 192 30.67 27.95 42.57
C THR A 192 31.95 28.20 43.37
N LYS A 193 33.00 27.39 43.18
CA LYS A 193 34.42 27.79 43.32
C LYS A 193 35.28 26.69 42.69
N SER A 194 35.92 26.95 41.55
CA SER A 194 37.18 27.68 41.40
C SER A 194 38.42 26.81 41.68
N LYS A 195 39.23 26.68 40.62
CA LYS A 195 40.70 26.46 40.64
C LYS A 195 41.15 25.06 41.07
N ARG A 196 42.27 24.48 40.61
CA ARG A 196 43.32 24.76 39.61
C ARG A 196 44.36 23.69 39.92
N SER A 197 45.09 23.20 38.91
CA SER A 197 46.39 22.48 39.03
C SER A 197 46.30 21.07 39.65
N THR A 198 47.04 20.04 39.27
CA THR A 198 48.24 19.91 38.43
C THR A 198 48.55 18.40 38.28
N ARG A 199 49.15 18.03 37.13
CA ARG A 199 50.31 17.11 37.01
C ARG A 199 50.06 15.62 37.35
N SER A 200 49.89 14.75 36.35
CA SER A 200 50.94 14.13 35.51
C SER A 200 51.82 13.10 36.25
N SER A 201 51.80 11.88 35.68
CA SER A 201 52.85 10.85 35.70
C SER A 201 52.99 10.03 36.98
N LYS A 202 53.53 8.81 37.03
CA LYS A 202 53.84 7.70 36.11
C LYS A 202 54.70 6.75 36.97
N ARG A 203 54.43 5.44 36.91
CA ARG A 203 55.38 4.34 37.15
C ARG A 203 55.96 4.04 38.56
N LYS A 204 56.08 2.72 38.73
CA LYS A 204 57.09 1.89 39.46
C LYS A 204 56.90 1.78 40.98
N LYS A 205 56.58 0.59 41.49
CA LYS A 205 57.38 -0.65 41.62
C LYS A 205 58.31 -0.57 42.85
N SER A 206 57.90 -1.23 43.92
CA SER A 206 58.70 -2.21 44.67
C SER A 206 57.76 -3.16 45.39
#